data_AF-A0A3B9MM77-F1
#
_entry.id   AF-A0A3B9MM77-F1
#
_cell.length_a   1.000
_cell.length_b   1.000
_cell.length_c   1.000
_cell.angle_alpha   90.00
_cell.angle_beta   90.00
_cell.angle_gamma   90.00
#
_symmetry.space_group_name_H-M   'P 1'
#
loop_
_entity.id
_entity.type
_entity.pdbx_description
1 polymer ?
#
loop_
_entity_poly.entity_id
_entity_poly.type
_entity_poly.pdbx_seq_one_letter_code
_entity_poly.pdbx_strand_id
1 'polypeptide(L)'
;MTAEQFVDKLNANTFDPSASLSGGSLTSVERNALVSQLLPNPASPTLRAQVLRSLSENALFSNRQFNRAFVLMQYFGYLRRNPNDPPEPLLDFAGYNFWLNKLNQFNGDFVNAEMVKAFIISGEYGQRFGP
;
A
#
# COMPACT_ATOMS: atom_id res chain seq x y z
N MET A 1 -14.28 10.45 -20.81
CA MET A 1 -13.89 10.63 -19.40
C MET A 1 -13.41 12.06 -19.23
N THR A 2 -14.09 12.86 -18.41
CA THR A 2 -13.72 14.26 -18.13
C THR A 2 -12.54 14.34 -17.15
N ALA A 3 -12.00 15.55 -16.92
CA ALA A 3 -10.92 15.77 -15.96
C ALA A 3 -11.36 15.41 -14.53
N GLU A 4 -12.57 15.85 -14.13
CA GLU A 4 -13.19 15.52 -12.85
C GLU A 4 -13.34 14.01 -12.69
N GLN A 5 -13.94 13.34 -13.68
CA GLN A 5 -14.15 11.90 -13.65
C GLN A 5 -12.85 11.12 -13.52
N PHE A 6 -11.76 11.58 -14.13
CA PHE A 6 -10.46 10.94 -14.01
C PHE A 6 -9.88 11.10 -12.61
N VAL A 7 -9.82 12.34 -12.10
CA VAL A 7 -9.27 12.65 -10.78
C VAL A 7 -10.08 11.95 -9.68
N ASP A 8 -11.40 11.98 -9.75
CA ASP A 8 -12.26 11.38 -8.73
C ASP A 8 -12.15 9.86 -8.72
N LYS A 9 -12.07 9.22 -9.89
CA LYS A 9 -11.84 7.77 -9.98
C LYS A 9 -10.49 7.37 -9.43
N LEU A 10 -9.43 8.14 -9.67
CA LEU A 10 -8.13 7.86 -9.07
C LEU A 10 -8.18 8.06 -7.55
N ASN A 11 -8.76 9.16 -7.08
CA ASN A 11 -8.85 9.47 -5.65
C ASN A 11 -9.66 8.39 -4.89
N ALA A 12 -10.70 7.82 -5.52
CA ALA A 12 -11.47 6.72 -4.95
C ALA A 12 -10.64 5.45 -4.67
N ASN A 13 -9.48 5.27 -5.32
CA ASN A 13 -8.57 4.15 -5.07
C ASN A 13 -7.54 4.43 -3.95
N THR A 14 -7.64 5.58 -3.27
CA THR A 14 -6.70 5.99 -2.23
C THR A 14 -7.29 5.95 -0.82
N PHE A 15 -8.43 5.28 -0.64
CA PHE A 15 -9.07 5.09 0.66
C PHE A 15 -8.13 4.38 1.65
N ASP A 16 -8.41 4.55 2.95
CA ASP A 16 -7.79 3.76 4.00
C ASP A 16 -8.51 2.40 4.11
N PRO A 17 -7.87 1.31 3.70
CA PRO A 17 -8.48 -0.03 3.79
C PRO A 17 -8.60 -0.57 5.21
N SER A 18 -7.97 0.05 6.23
CA SER A 18 -8.26 -0.25 7.63
C SER A 18 -9.49 0.49 8.17
N ALA A 19 -9.97 1.51 7.45
CA ALA A 19 -11.14 2.31 7.79
C ALA A 19 -12.07 2.42 6.57
N SER A 20 -13.01 1.49 6.42
CA SER A 20 -13.88 1.36 5.23
C SER A 20 -14.75 2.59 4.92
N LEU A 21 -14.93 3.51 5.88
CA LEU A 21 -15.65 4.77 5.70
C LEU A 21 -14.74 5.95 5.32
N SER A 22 -13.44 5.71 5.17
CA SER A 22 -12.50 6.76 4.81
C SER A 22 -12.72 7.24 3.37
N GLY A 23 -12.68 8.56 3.19
CA GLY A 23 -12.64 9.16 1.86
C GLY A 23 -11.29 8.95 1.17
N GLY A 24 -11.21 9.42 -0.08
CA GLY A 24 -9.94 9.54 -0.80
C GLY A 24 -8.92 10.39 -0.05
N SER A 25 -7.66 10.27 -0.46
CA SER A 25 -6.51 10.93 0.17
C SER A 25 -6.42 12.42 -0.14
N LEU A 26 -7.03 12.87 -1.23
CA LEU A 26 -7.03 14.28 -1.63
C LEU A 26 -8.05 15.09 -0.83
N THR A 27 -7.61 16.25 -0.33
CA THR A 27 -8.49 17.32 0.11
C THR A 27 -9.24 17.95 -1.07
N SER A 28 -10.30 18.71 -0.81
CA SER A 28 -11.04 19.43 -1.85
C SER A 28 -10.16 20.41 -2.64
N VAL A 29 -9.18 21.03 -1.98
CA VAL A 29 -8.25 21.97 -2.61
C VAL A 29 -7.31 21.25 -3.57
N GLU A 30 -6.67 20.16 -3.12
CA GLU A 30 -5.78 19.36 -3.96
C GLU A 30 -6.52 18.75 -5.14
N ARG A 31 -7.72 18.21 -4.91
CA ARG A 31 -8.58 17.66 -5.96
C ARG A 31 -8.90 18.70 -7.02
N ASN A 32 -9.30 19.91 -6.62
CA ASN A 32 -9.61 20.99 -7.57
C ASN A 32 -8.36 21.46 -8.34
N ALA A 33 -7.18 21.49 -7.71
CA ALA A 33 -5.93 21.82 -8.38
C ALA A 33 -5.57 20.78 -9.47
N LEU A 34 -5.69 19.48 -9.16
CA LEU A 34 -5.43 18.41 -10.14
C LEU A 34 -6.44 18.38 -11.28
N VAL A 35 -7.72 18.68 -11.00
CA VAL A 35 -8.72 18.88 -12.05
C VAL A 35 -8.30 20.04 -12.95
N SER A 36 -7.98 21.19 -12.37
CA SER A 36 -7.54 22.37 -13.12
C SER A 36 -6.32 22.11 -14.01
N GLN A 37 -5.36 21.32 -13.51
CA GLN A 37 -4.18 20.90 -14.29
C GLN A 37 -4.55 20.05 -15.51
N LEU A 38 -5.58 19.19 -15.41
CA LEU A 38 -5.99 18.27 -16.47
C LEU A 38 -7.04 18.87 -17.43
N LEU A 39 -7.78 19.89 -17.00
CA LEU A 39 -8.82 20.56 -17.78
C LEU A 39 -8.41 20.98 -19.20
N PRO A 40 -7.19 21.52 -19.46
CA PRO A 40 -6.82 21.97 -20.81
C PRO A 40 -6.83 20.87 -21.87
N ASN A 41 -6.52 19.63 -21.48
CA ASN A 41 -6.61 18.47 -22.37
C ASN A 41 -6.81 17.18 -21.55
N PRO A 42 -8.06 16.81 -21.22
CA PRO A 42 -8.34 15.65 -20.37
C PRO A 42 -7.94 14.29 -20.96
N ALA A 43 -7.66 14.23 -22.26
CA ALA A 43 -7.18 13.04 -22.95
C ALA A 43 -5.64 12.96 -23.02
N SER A 44 -4.92 14.02 -22.64
CA SER A 44 -3.46 14.08 -22.69
C SER A 44 -2.82 13.01 -21.80
N PRO A 45 -2.01 12.08 -22.36
CA PRO A 45 -1.27 11.10 -21.56
C PRO A 45 -0.31 11.76 -20.57
N THR A 46 0.35 12.85 -20.97
CA THR A 46 1.30 13.58 -20.12
C THR A 46 0.61 14.20 -18.90
N LEU A 47 -0.52 14.89 -19.09
CA LEU A 47 -1.24 15.51 -17.98
C LEU A 47 -1.82 14.44 -17.03
N ARG A 48 -2.31 13.33 -17.56
CA ARG A 48 -2.78 12.20 -16.75
C ARG A 48 -1.66 11.56 -15.93
N ALA A 49 -0.47 11.40 -16.52
CA ALA A 49 0.69 10.87 -15.81
C ALA A 49 1.11 11.80 -14.66
N GLN A 50 1.07 13.12 -14.87
CA GLN A 50 1.35 14.10 -13.81
C GLN A 50 0.32 14.03 -12.69
N VAL A 51 -0.99 13.98 -13.01
CA VAL A 51 -2.06 13.83 -12.00
C VAL A 51 -1.89 12.53 -11.21
N LEU A 52 -1.62 11.42 -11.90
CA LEU A 52 -1.38 10.13 -11.26
C LEU A 52 -0.19 10.21 -10.29
N ARG A 53 0.92 10.81 -10.75
CA ARG A 53 2.12 11.00 -9.93
C ARG A 53 1.83 11.82 -8.68
N SER A 54 1.20 12.98 -8.81
CA SER A 54 0.86 13.86 -7.67
C SER A 54 0.00 13.14 -6.63
N LEU A 55 -0.94 12.29 -7.08
CA LEU A 55 -1.77 11.50 -6.18
C LEU A 55 -1.01 10.33 -5.55
N SER A 56 -0.14 9.65 -6.29
CA SER A 56 0.75 8.60 -5.74
C SER A 56 1.72 9.14 -4.70
N GLU A 57 2.21 10.37 -4.88
CA GLU A 57 3.11 11.07 -3.96
C GLU A 57 2.36 11.77 -2.80
N ASN A 58 1.02 11.69 -2.74
CA ASN A 58 0.25 12.26 -1.64
C ASN A 58 0.67 11.62 -0.30
N ALA A 59 0.92 12.48 0.70
CA ALA A 59 1.46 12.05 1.99
C ALA A 59 0.50 11.13 2.76
N LEU A 60 -0.81 11.42 2.73
CA LEU A 60 -1.82 10.60 3.38
C LEU A 60 -1.95 9.24 2.70
N PHE A 61 -1.96 9.20 1.37
CA PHE A 61 -1.97 7.94 0.64
C PHE A 61 -0.71 7.11 0.93
N SER A 62 0.47 7.74 0.91
CA SER A 62 1.74 7.11 1.25
C SER A 62 1.71 6.50 2.66
N ASN A 63 1.18 7.23 3.64
CA ASN A 63 1.03 6.74 5.01
C ASN A 63 0.10 5.53 5.08
N ARG A 64 -1.04 5.54 4.38
CA ARG A 64 -1.99 4.41 4.30
C ARG A 64 -1.41 3.14 3.68
N GLN A 65 -0.40 3.27 2.81
CA GLN A 65 0.28 2.14 2.19
C GLN A 65 1.52 1.67 2.95
N PHE A 66 2.02 2.45 3.92
CA PHE A 66 3.28 2.17 4.59
C PHE A 66 3.32 0.79 5.25
N ASN A 67 2.33 0.46 6.08
CA ASN A 67 2.30 -0.83 6.80
C ASN A 67 2.27 -2.03 5.83
N ARG A 68 1.54 -1.92 4.71
CA ARG A 68 1.52 -2.94 3.66
C ARG A 68 2.89 -3.15 3.05
N ALA A 69 3.52 -2.04 2.63
CA ALA A 69 4.86 -2.07 2.06
C ALA A 69 5.89 -2.60 3.07
N PHE A 70 5.76 -2.25 4.34
CA PHE A 70 6.62 -2.73 5.41
C PHE A 70 6.51 -4.24 5.61
N VAL A 71 5.28 -4.78 5.64
CA VAL A 71 5.05 -6.24 5.71
C VAL A 71 5.65 -6.93 4.49
N LEU A 72 5.40 -6.40 3.29
CA LEU A 72 5.93 -6.95 2.04
C LEU A 72 7.47 -6.99 2.04
N MET A 73 8.12 -5.95 2.58
CA MET A 73 9.57 -5.91 2.71
C MET A 73 10.10 -7.04 3.61
N GLN A 74 9.37 -7.47 4.64
CA GLN A 74 9.81 -8.60 5.47
C GLN A 74 9.88 -9.91 4.67
N TYR A 75 8.88 -10.15 3.81
CA TYR A 75 8.88 -11.32 2.91
C TYR A 75 10.04 -11.26 1.92
N PHE A 76 10.29 -10.11 1.31
CA PHE A 76 11.39 -9.96 0.36
C PHE A 76 12.77 -10.03 1.03
N GLY A 77 12.95 -9.35 2.15
CA GLY A 77 14.24 -9.24 2.84
C GLY A 77 14.64 -10.53 3.56
N TYR A 78 13.72 -11.14 4.32
CA TYR A 78 14.04 -12.33 5.11
C TYR A 78 13.76 -13.62 4.35
N LEU A 79 12.62 -13.72 3.65
CA LEU A 79 12.19 -14.99 3.04
C LEU A 79 12.53 -15.07 1.54
N ARG A 80 12.93 -13.97 0.90
CA ARG A 80 13.29 -13.89 -0.52
C ARG A 80 12.21 -14.49 -1.45
N ARG A 81 10.93 -14.23 -1.15
CA ARG A 81 9.78 -14.72 -1.95
C ARG A 81 8.61 -13.75 -1.89
N ASN A 82 7.66 -13.87 -2.82
CA ASN A 82 6.38 -13.19 -2.67
C ASN A 82 5.55 -13.82 -1.54
N PRO A 83 4.67 -13.06 -0.89
CA PRO A 83 3.90 -13.60 0.23
C PRO A 83 2.95 -14.74 -0.15
N ASN A 84 2.55 -14.82 -1.41
CA ASN A 84 1.70 -15.88 -1.95
C ASN A 84 2.47 -16.96 -2.74
N ASP A 85 3.80 -16.95 -2.71
CA ASP A 85 4.60 -18.04 -3.30
C ASP A 85 4.66 -19.24 -2.35
N PRO A 86 4.92 -20.46 -2.87
CA PRO A 86 5.28 -21.61 -2.02
C PRO A 86 6.39 -21.23 -1.02
N PRO A 87 6.34 -21.71 0.24
CA PRO A 87 5.52 -22.82 0.74
C PRO A 87 4.13 -22.42 1.29
N GLU A 88 3.59 -21.23 0.97
CA GLU A 88 2.25 -20.82 1.41
C GLU A 88 1.20 -21.85 0.93
N PRO A 89 0.49 -22.57 1.82
CA PRO A 89 -0.30 -23.75 1.43
C PRO A 89 -1.42 -23.46 0.43
N LEU A 90 -2.04 -22.28 0.56
CA LEU A 90 -3.19 -21.86 -0.24
C LEU A 90 -2.85 -20.76 -1.27
N LEU A 91 -1.60 -20.25 -1.27
CA LEU A 91 -1.16 -19.15 -2.13
C LEU A 91 -2.11 -17.92 -2.09
N ASP A 92 -2.74 -17.67 -0.94
CA ASP A 92 -3.88 -16.76 -0.76
C ASP A 92 -3.55 -15.51 0.09
N PHE A 93 -2.27 -15.27 0.37
CA PHE A 93 -1.78 -14.18 1.23
C PHE A 93 -2.24 -14.28 2.69
N ALA A 94 -2.67 -15.44 3.19
CA ALA A 94 -3.10 -15.59 4.58
C ALA A 94 -2.04 -15.10 5.58
N GLY A 95 -0.77 -15.52 5.42
CA GLY A 95 0.32 -15.07 6.28
C GLY A 95 0.55 -13.56 6.21
N TYR A 96 0.51 -12.98 5.00
CA TYR A 96 0.67 -11.54 4.80
C TYR A 96 -0.44 -10.74 5.49
N ASN A 97 -1.69 -11.16 5.30
CA ASN A 97 -2.85 -10.52 5.90
C ASN A 97 -2.83 -10.65 7.43
N PHE A 98 -2.40 -11.80 7.96
CA PHE A 98 -2.18 -11.97 9.39
C PHE A 98 -1.19 -10.93 9.95
N TRP A 99 -0.01 -10.82 9.35
CA TRP A 99 1.01 -9.88 9.81
C TRP A 99 0.61 -8.42 9.64
N LEU A 100 -0.04 -8.07 8.53
CA LEU A 100 -0.58 -6.73 8.31
C LEU A 100 -1.61 -6.36 9.38
N ASN A 101 -2.54 -7.27 9.68
CA ASN A 101 -3.55 -7.05 10.71
C ASN A 101 -2.91 -6.91 12.09
N LYS A 102 -1.93 -7.76 12.44
CA LYS A 102 -1.20 -7.64 13.70
C LYS A 102 -0.48 -6.30 13.79
N LEU A 103 0.23 -5.88 12.75
CA LEU A 103 0.92 -4.59 12.73
C LEU A 103 -0.04 -3.40 12.91
N ASN A 104 -1.21 -3.44 12.27
CA ASN A 104 -2.24 -2.42 12.42
C ASN A 104 -2.82 -2.38 13.84
N GLN A 105 -3.01 -3.54 14.50
CA GLN A 105 -3.48 -3.59 15.91
C GLN A 105 -2.51 -2.91 16.88
N PHE A 106 -1.22 -2.91 16.55
CA PHE A 106 -0.18 -2.21 17.32
C PHE A 106 0.17 -0.84 16.74
N ASN A 107 -0.72 -0.23 15.94
CA ASN A 107 -0.53 1.12 15.37
C ASN A 107 0.78 1.29 14.57
N GLY A 108 1.23 0.23 13.89
CA GLY A 108 2.48 0.25 13.12
C GLY A 108 3.74 -0.01 13.95
N ASP A 109 3.62 -0.25 15.27
CA ASP A 109 4.74 -0.64 16.11
C ASP A 109 5.14 -2.10 15.85
N PHE A 110 6.16 -2.28 15.01
CA PHE A 110 6.67 -3.60 14.65
C PHE A 110 7.36 -4.35 15.80
N VAL A 111 7.78 -3.64 16.84
CA VAL A 111 8.40 -4.24 18.04
C VAL A 111 7.31 -4.88 18.87
N ASN A 112 6.24 -4.14 19.17
CA ASN A 112 5.08 -4.65 19.89
C ASN A 112 4.31 -5.71 19.08
N ALA A 113 4.29 -5.61 17.75
CA ALA A 113 3.78 -6.66 16.87
C ALA A 113 4.68 -7.91 16.80
N GLU A 114 5.87 -7.88 17.40
CA GLU A 114 6.93 -8.90 17.33
C GLU A 114 7.28 -9.34 15.91
N MET A 115 7.08 -8.47 14.93
CA MET A 115 7.03 -8.88 13.54
C MET A 115 8.39 -9.29 13.00
N VAL A 116 9.38 -8.41 13.07
CA VAL A 116 10.73 -8.68 12.53
C VAL A 116 11.35 -9.91 13.21
N LYS A 117 11.19 -10.01 14.53
CA LYS A 117 11.64 -11.17 15.32
C LYS A 117 11.04 -12.46 14.79
N ALA A 118 9.73 -12.50 14.55
CA ALA A 118 9.04 -13.70 14.08
C ALA A 118 9.50 -14.17 12.70
N PHE A 119 9.85 -13.26 11.79
CA PHE A 119 10.41 -13.62 10.48
C PHE A 119 11.79 -14.27 10.62
N ILE A 120 12.68 -13.71 11.45
CA ILE A 120 14.04 -14.22 11.67
C ILE A 120 14.03 -15.59 12.36
N ILE A 121 13.18 -15.79 13.36
CA ILE A 121 13.11 -17.08 14.09
C ILE A 121 12.19 -18.10 13.41
N SER A 122 11.56 -17.75 12.28
CA SER A 122 10.66 -18.65 11.58
C SER A 122 11.39 -19.92 11.14
N GLY A 123 10.69 -21.05 11.16
CA GLY A 123 11.23 -22.32 10.66
C GLY A 123 11.70 -22.21 9.20
N GLU A 124 10.96 -21.45 8.36
CA GLU A 124 11.33 -21.21 6.97
C GLU A 124 12.68 -20.47 6.86
N TYR A 125 12.86 -19.36 7.58
CA TYR A 125 14.12 -18.62 7.57
C TYR A 125 15.27 -19.49 8.07
N GLY A 126 15.09 -20.17 9.21
CA GLY A 126 16.11 -21.04 9.80
C GLY A 126 16.52 -22.18 8.86
N GLN A 127 15.57 -22.86 8.23
CA GLN A 127 15.85 -23.97 7.31
C GLN A 127 16.53 -23.54 6.01
N ARG A 128 16.25 -22.33 5.51
CA ARG A 128 16.76 -21.85 4.22
C ARG A 128 18.05 -21.03 4.33
N PHE A 129 18.21 -20.31 5.43
CA PHE A 129 19.25 -19.28 5.58
C PHE A 129 19.94 -19.27 6.96
N GLY A 130 19.53 -20.15 7.88
CA GLY A 130 20.20 -20.31 9.17
C GLY A 130 21.60 -20.96 9.05
N PRO A 131 22.43 -20.88 10.09
CA PRO A 131 23.75 -21.52 10.15
C PRO A 131 23.72 -23.04 10.03
#